data_AF-A0A382XMD0-F1
#
_entry.id   AF-A0A382XMD0-F1
#
_cell.length_a   1.000
_cell.length_b   1.000
_cell.length_c   1.000
_cell.angle_alpha   90.00
_cell.angle_beta   90.00
_cell.angle_gamma   90.00
#
_symmetry.space_group_name_H-M   'P 1'
#
loop_
_entity.id
_entity.type
_entity.pdbx_description
1 polymer ?
#
loop_
_entity_poly.entity_id
_entity_poly.type
_entity_poly.pdbx_seq_one_letter_code
_entity_poly.pdbx_strand_id
1 'polypeptide(L)'
;MSEADRRRLTDQLKTKRVIVKSTQTRVVALLSSAVLSIISIHAEPDVTTVKLPYGGIRPQVAIDRAGVVHIVQANSKTRGDLMYVKHTPGRKQFSDPVKVLREASGMAASFNMTVGKDGRVHMFTRPNPKYSKKEMGAEAYDAMFKSKA
;
A
#
# COMPACT_ATOMS: atom_id res chain seq x y z
N MET A 1 19.03 5.50 -79.50
CA MET A 1 18.07 5.64 -78.39
C MET A 1 17.72 7.10 -78.25
N SER A 2 16.45 7.45 -78.46
CA SER A 2 15.99 8.85 -78.51
C SER A 2 16.01 9.48 -77.11
N GLU A 3 16.15 10.80 -77.04
CA GLU A 3 16.04 11.56 -75.79
C GLU A 3 14.66 11.38 -75.13
N ALA A 4 13.63 11.16 -75.95
CA ALA A 4 12.29 10.80 -75.49
C ALA A 4 12.27 9.44 -74.76
N ASP A 5 13.02 8.44 -75.25
CA ASP A 5 13.11 7.12 -74.63
C ASP A 5 13.85 7.18 -73.29
N ARG A 6 14.90 8.01 -73.22
CA ARG A 6 15.65 8.24 -71.97
C ARG A 6 14.77 8.89 -70.91
N ARG A 7 14.01 9.93 -71.26
CA ARG A 7 13.04 10.56 -70.36
C ARG A 7 11.98 9.56 -69.88
N ARG A 8 11.43 8.75 -70.78
CA ARG A 8 10.40 7.75 -70.45
C ARG A 8 10.92 6.68 -69.49
N LEU A 9 12.17 6.22 -69.67
CA LEU A 9 12.81 5.27 -68.75
C LEU A 9 13.04 5.87 -67.36
N THR A 10 13.52 7.12 -67.29
CA THR A 10 13.76 7.80 -66.01
C THR A 10 12.47 8.01 -65.21
N ASP A 11 11.37 8.30 -65.89
CA ASP A 11 10.07 8.56 -65.26
C ASP A 11 9.40 7.26 -64.75
N GLN A 12 9.54 6.17 -65.51
CA GLN A 12 9.14 4.82 -65.09
C GLN A 12 9.90 4.35 -63.85
N LEU A 13 11.22 4.59 -63.80
CA LEU A 13 12.05 4.23 -62.64
C LEU A 13 11.71 5.06 -61.40
N LYS A 14 11.41 6.36 -61.56
CA LYS A 14 11.01 7.26 -60.47
C LYS A 14 9.66 6.84 -59.88
N THR A 15 8.69 6.56 -60.74
CA THR A 15 7.34 6.12 -60.35
C THR A 15 7.38 4.79 -59.60
N LYS A 16 8.16 3.80 -60.08
CA LYS A 16 8.37 2.53 -59.35
C LYS A 16 9.03 2.75 -57.98
N ARG A 17 10.04 3.63 -57.88
CA ARG A 17 10.70 3.95 -56.60
C ARG A 17 9.77 4.61 -55.59
N VAL A 18 8.87 5.47 -56.05
CA VAL A 18 7.88 6.17 -55.20
C VAL A 18 6.82 5.20 -54.68
N ILE A 19 6.30 4.33 -55.55
CA ILE A 19 5.31 3.31 -55.17
C ILE A 19 5.90 2.34 -54.15
N VAL A 20 7.11 1.82 -54.38
CA VAL A 20 7.77 0.88 -53.44
C VAL A 20 8.07 1.53 -52.09
N LYS A 21 8.54 2.79 -52.06
CA LYS A 21 8.75 3.52 -50.80
C LYS A 21 7.43 3.75 -50.06
N SER A 22 6.37 4.16 -50.76
CA SER A 22 5.04 4.41 -50.18
C SER A 22 4.41 3.16 -49.55
N THR A 23 4.56 2.00 -50.19
CA THR A 23 4.05 0.72 -49.65
C THR A 23 4.88 0.23 -48.48
N GLN A 24 6.20 0.46 -48.48
CA GLN A 24 7.08 0.14 -47.35
C GLN A 24 6.77 0.99 -46.11
N THR A 25 6.48 2.29 -46.26
CA THR A 25 6.20 3.13 -45.08
C THR A 25 4.88 2.78 -44.40
N ARG A 26 3.85 2.37 -45.15
CA ARG A 26 2.53 2.01 -44.61
C ARG A 26 2.53 0.65 -43.91
N VAL A 27 3.30 -0.32 -44.40
CA VAL A 27 3.42 -1.65 -43.77
C VAL A 27 4.23 -1.57 -42.47
N VAL A 28 5.30 -0.77 -42.43
CA VAL A 28 6.10 -0.57 -41.20
C VAL A 28 5.29 0.15 -40.12
N ALA A 29 4.47 1.14 -40.47
CA ALA A 29 3.63 1.87 -39.52
C ALA A 29 2.51 1.00 -38.90
N LEU A 30 1.92 0.09 -39.67
CA LEU A 30 0.89 -0.84 -39.15
C LEU A 30 1.49 -1.96 -38.29
N LEU A 31 2.70 -2.45 -38.62
CA LEU A 31 3.43 -3.43 -37.80
C LEU A 31 3.91 -2.84 -36.47
N SER A 32 4.29 -1.57 -36.43
CA SER A 32 4.73 -0.91 -35.19
C SER A 32 3.56 -0.57 -34.25
N SER A 33 2.36 -0.28 -34.77
CA SER A 33 1.16 -0.10 -33.96
C SER A 33 0.68 -1.40 -33.29
N ALA A 34 0.84 -2.54 -33.94
CA ALA A 34 0.43 -3.84 -33.40
C ALA A 34 1.41 -4.35 -32.31
N VAL A 35 2.70 -4.04 -32.42
CA VAL A 35 3.72 -4.44 -31.42
C VAL A 35 3.59 -3.63 -30.11
N LEU A 36 3.08 -2.39 -30.16
CA LEU A 36 2.92 -1.56 -28.96
C LEU A 36 1.62 -1.85 -28.16
N SER A 37 0.70 -2.63 -28.72
CA SER A 37 -0.60 -2.94 -28.09
C SER A 37 -0.61 -4.27 -27.34
N ILE A 38 0.49 -5.02 -27.38
CA ILE A 38 0.63 -6.31 -26.70
C ILE A 38 1.52 -6.05 -25.47
N ILE A 39 1.18 -6.65 -24.34
CA ILE A 39 1.86 -6.58 -23.03
C ILE A 39 1.37 -5.45 -22.11
N SER A 40 0.08 -5.48 -21.77
CA SER A 40 -0.34 -5.25 -20.38
C SER A 40 -1.01 -6.51 -19.86
N ILE A 41 -0.27 -7.62 -19.88
CA ILE A 41 -0.59 -8.78 -19.06
C ILE A 41 -0.31 -8.32 -17.62
N HIS A 42 -1.34 -7.83 -16.94
CA HIS A 42 -1.27 -7.64 -15.51
C HIS A 42 -1.29 -9.03 -14.90
N ALA A 43 -0.11 -9.51 -14.48
CA ALA A 43 -0.05 -10.69 -13.62
C ALA A 43 -0.96 -10.43 -12.41
N GLU A 44 -1.78 -11.41 -12.05
CA GLU A 44 -2.57 -11.31 -10.83
C GLU A 44 -1.60 -11.07 -9.65
N PRO A 45 -1.90 -10.12 -8.75
CA PRO A 45 -1.05 -9.87 -7.61
C PRO A 45 -0.95 -11.15 -6.78
N ASP A 46 0.28 -11.57 -6.47
CA ASP A 46 0.52 -12.70 -5.56
C ASP A 46 0.06 -12.31 -4.15
N VAL A 47 -1.07 -12.85 -3.71
CA VAL A 47 -1.68 -12.56 -2.41
C VAL A 47 -1.33 -13.65 -1.41
N THR A 48 -0.40 -13.35 -0.50
CA THR A 48 -0.09 -14.22 0.64
C THR A 48 -0.84 -13.77 1.89
N THR A 49 -1.50 -14.70 2.58
CA THR A 49 -2.10 -14.44 3.88
C THR A 49 -1.13 -14.73 5.01
N VAL A 50 -1.09 -13.86 6.02
CA VAL A 50 -0.24 -14.03 7.21
C VAL A 50 -1.07 -13.86 8.47
N LYS A 51 -0.81 -14.68 9.48
CA LYS A 51 -1.47 -14.57 10.78
C LYS A 51 -0.86 -13.42 11.57
N LEU A 52 -1.70 -12.51 12.06
CA LEU A 52 -1.25 -11.46 12.96
C LEU A 52 -0.76 -12.05 14.30
N PRO A 53 0.33 -11.52 14.86
CA PRO A 53 0.76 -11.89 16.20
C PRO A 53 -0.25 -11.37 17.25
N TYR A 54 -0.11 -11.78 18.51
CA TYR A 54 -0.97 -11.35 19.64
C TYR A 54 -2.48 -11.61 19.49
N GLY A 55 -2.83 -12.53 18.59
CA GLY A 55 -4.21 -12.99 18.39
C GLY A 55 -5.05 -12.16 17.43
N GLY A 56 -4.54 -11.05 16.87
CA GLY A 56 -5.25 -10.35 15.80
C GLY A 56 -6.58 -9.72 16.22
N ILE A 57 -6.73 -9.28 17.47
CA ILE A 57 -8.02 -8.80 17.99
C ILE A 57 -8.22 -7.32 17.66
N ARG A 58 -9.29 -7.02 16.92
CA ARG A 58 -9.67 -5.65 16.49
C ARG A 58 -8.51 -4.87 15.86
N PRO A 59 -7.82 -5.41 14.84
CA PRO A 59 -6.64 -4.74 14.28
C PRO A 59 -7.06 -3.44 13.57
N GLN A 60 -6.24 -2.41 13.73
CA GLN A 60 -6.26 -1.21 12.90
C GLN A 60 -4.96 -1.12 12.12
N VAL A 61 -5.09 -0.83 10.83
CA VAL A 61 -3.99 -0.94 9.86
C VAL A 61 -3.91 0.32 9.02
N ALA A 62 -2.70 0.82 8.82
CA ALA A 62 -2.41 1.90 7.88
C ALA A 62 -1.05 1.63 7.21
N ILE A 63 -0.90 2.10 5.98
CA ILE A 63 0.32 1.90 5.19
C ILE A 63 0.98 3.26 5.00
N ASP A 64 2.30 3.35 5.25
CA ASP A 64 3.06 4.57 5.00
C ASP A 64 3.54 4.68 3.53
N ARG A 65 4.24 5.76 3.20
CA ARG A 65 4.77 6.00 1.85
C ARG A 65 5.86 5.01 1.41
N ALA A 66 6.50 4.34 2.35
CA ALA A 66 7.50 3.31 2.08
C ALA A 66 6.86 1.92 1.92
N GLY A 67 5.53 1.82 2.02
CA GLY A 67 4.81 0.55 1.97
C GLY A 67 4.86 -0.24 3.28
N VAL A 68 5.36 0.36 4.37
CA VAL A 68 5.37 -0.28 5.69
C VAL A 68 3.94 -0.34 6.21
N VAL A 69 3.51 -1.54 6.60
CA VAL A 69 2.19 -1.77 7.18
C VAL A 69 2.31 -1.58 8.68
N HIS A 70 1.68 -0.53 9.21
CA HIS A 70 1.59 -0.23 10.63
C HIS A 70 0.31 -0.85 11.20
N ILE A 71 0.44 -1.60 12.29
CA ILE A 71 -0.69 -2.34 12.88
C ILE A 71 -0.74 -2.06 14.38
N VAL A 72 -1.87 -1.56 14.86
CA VAL A 72 -2.22 -1.55 16.29
C VAL A 72 -3.37 -2.50 16.51
N GLN A 73 -3.29 -3.31 17.57
CA GLN A 73 -4.31 -4.32 17.88
C GLN A 73 -4.46 -4.51 19.38
N ALA A 74 -5.60 -5.04 19.81
CA ALA A 74 -5.79 -5.45 21.18
C ALA A 74 -5.04 -6.76 21.47
N ASN A 75 -4.49 -6.87 22.67
CA ASN A 75 -3.88 -8.12 23.13
C ASN A 75 -4.97 -9.15 23.46
N SER A 76 -4.85 -10.37 22.91
CA SER A 76 -5.81 -11.44 23.17
C SER A 76 -5.77 -12.01 24.60
N LYS A 77 -4.63 -11.89 25.29
CA LYS A 77 -4.43 -12.42 26.64
C LYS A 77 -4.77 -11.41 27.72
N THR A 78 -4.49 -10.13 27.46
CA THR A 78 -4.69 -9.05 28.43
C THR A 78 -5.67 -8.04 27.88
N ARG A 79 -6.88 -8.02 28.46
CA ARG A 79 -7.92 -7.06 28.06
C ARG A 79 -7.43 -5.63 28.30
N GLY A 80 -7.65 -4.76 27.32
CA GLY A 80 -7.31 -3.35 27.41
C GLY A 80 -5.82 -3.02 27.20
N ASP A 81 -4.98 -4.03 27.00
CA ASP A 81 -3.64 -3.83 26.47
C ASP A 81 -3.67 -3.73 24.93
N LEU A 82 -2.82 -2.85 24.42
CA LEU A 82 -2.66 -2.59 22.99
C LEU A 82 -1.22 -2.89 22.57
N MET A 83 -1.09 -3.60 21.45
CA MET A 83 0.19 -3.99 20.86
C MET A 83 0.33 -3.33 19.49
N TYR A 84 1.50 -2.77 19.24
CA TYR A 84 1.92 -2.27 17.94
C TYR A 84 2.96 -3.20 17.32
N VAL A 85 2.79 -3.51 16.04
CA VAL A 85 3.78 -4.19 15.20
C VAL A 85 3.80 -3.53 13.82
N LYS A 86 4.90 -3.67 13.10
CA LYS A 86 4.97 -3.28 11.68
C LYS A 86 5.41 -4.43 10.80
N HIS A 87 4.94 -4.43 9.56
CA HIS A 87 5.43 -5.31 8.50
C HIS A 87 6.13 -4.47 7.44
N THR A 88 7.42 -4.74 7.22
CA THR A 88 8.21 -4.03 6.20
C THR A 88 8.17 -4.83 4.90
N PRO A 89 7.98 -4.19 3.73
CA PRO A 89 8.04 -4.87 2.44
C PRO A 89 9.30 -5.73 2.28
N GLY A 90 9.15 -6.93 1.72
CA GLY A 90 10.25 -7.88 1.53
C GLY A 90 10.71 -8.62 2.79
N ARG A 91 10.17 -8.30 3.98
CA ARG A 91 10.40 -9.12 5.19
C ARG A 91 9.33 -10.19 5.30
N LYS A 92 9.71 -11.36 5.84
CA LYS A 92 8.77 -12.47 6.14
C LYS A 92 8.08 -12.33 7.49
N GLN A 93 8.67 -11.56 8.40
CA GLN A 93 8.25 -11.46 9.80
C GLN A 93 7.84 -10.02 10.12
N PHE A 94 6.90 -9.90 11.06
CA PHE A 94 6.60 -8.64 11.72
C PHE A 94 7.77 -8.19 12.59
N SER A 95 7.83 -6.89 12.91
CA SER A 95 8.75 -6.38 13.92
C SER A 95 8.48 -6.98 15.29
N ASP A 96 9.46 -6.80 16.18
CA ASP A 96 9.21 -6.95 17.62
C ASP A 96 8.03 -6.07 18.05
N PRO A 97 7.23 -6.54 19.02
CA PRO A 97 6.09 -5.79 19.51
C PRO A 97 6.51 -4.56 20.31
N VAL A 98 5.70 -3.51 20.20
CA VAL A 98 5.73 -2.38 21.12
C VAL A 98 4.43 -2.36 21.92
N LYS A 99 4.54 -2.35 23.24
CA LYS A 99 3.39 -2.11 24.11
C LYS A 99 3.01 -0.64 24.02
N VAL A 100 1.80 -0.35 23.55
CA VAL A 100 1.40 1.03 23.25
C VAL A 100 1.09 1.82 24.53
N LEU A 101 0.55 1.15 25.55
CA LEU A 101 0.24 1.75 26.85
C LEU A 101 1.22 1.22 27.90
N ARG A 102 2.04 2.10 28.45
CA ARG A 102 3.01 1.75 29.51
C ARG A 102 2.38 1.92 30.89
N GLU A 103 1.95 3.13 31.21
CA GLU A 103 1.40 3.48 32.52
C GLU A 103 -0.09 3.11 32.65
N ALA A 104 -0.85 3.24 31.56
CA ALA A 104 -2.28 2.93 31.51
C ALA A 104 -2.58 1.51 30.98
N SER A 105 -1.73 0.54 31.32
CA SER A 105 -1.89 -0.86 30.90
C SER A 105 -3.25 -1.40 31.36
N GLY A 106 -3.92 -2.18 30.50
CA GLY A 106 -5.20 -2.81 30.79
C GLY A 106 -6.42 -1.88 30.73
N MET A 107 -6.22 -0.57 30.53
CA MET A 107 -7.30 0.42 30.68
C MET A 107 -8.04 0.73 29.37
N ALA A 108 -7.52 0.36 28.19
CA ALA A 108 -8.12 0.75 26.91
C ALA A 108 -9.47 0.05 26.65
N ALA A 109 -10.48 0.83 26.28
CA ALA A 109 -11.78 0.34 25.81
C ALA A 109 -11.82 0.23 24.28
N SER A 110 -11.39 1.32 23.65
CA SER A 110 -11.33 1.54 22.21
C SER A 110 -10.04 2.31 21.86
N PHE A 111 -9.66 2.22 20.60
CA PHE A 111 -8.49 2.91 20.06
C PHE A 111 -8.73 3.21 18.58
N ASN A 112 -8.10 4.27 18.10
CA ASN A 112 -7.99 4.56 16.68
C ASN A 112 -6.58 5.03 16.33
N MET A 113 -6.15 4.76 15.10
CA MET A 113 -4.82 5.05 14.61
C MET A 113 -4.85 5.76 13.25
N THR A 114 -3.86 6.62 13.02
CA THR A 114 -3.49 7.15 11.70
C THR A 114 -1.96 7.17 11.56
N VAL A 115 -1.47 7.29 10.33
CA VAL A 115 -0.04 7.39 10.02
C VAL A 115 0.23 8.68 9.25
N GLY A 116 1.16 9.48 9.76
CA GLY A 116 1.59 10.74 9.17
C GLY A 116 2.40 10.54 7.89
N LYS A 117 2.58 11.64 7.15
CA LYS A 117 3.38 11.67 5.91
C LYS A 117 4.86 11.29 6.11
N ASP A 118 5.34 11.40 7.35
CA ASP A 118 6.67 11.04 7.83
C ASP A 118 6.76 9.60 8.35
N GLY A 119 5.68 8.82 8.26
CA GLY A 119 5.60 7.46 8.80
C GLY A 119 5.33 7.40 10.31
N ARG A 120 5.06 8.54 10.98
CA ARG A 120 4.75 8.55 12.40
C ARG A 120 3.35 8.03 12.67
N VAL A 121 3.26 7.09 13.59
CA VAL A 121 1.97 6.56 14.06
C VAL A 121 1.39 7.50 15.10
N HIS A 122 0.16 7.97 14.87
CA HIS A 122 -0.63 8.70 15.84
C HIS A 122 -1.79 7.83 16.28
N MET A 123 -2.03 7.76 17.59
CA MET A 123 -3.10 6.96 18.15
C MET A 123 -3.81 7.73 19.25
N PHE A 124 -5.11 7.54 19.35
CA PHE A 124 -5.87 7.90 20.54
C PHE A 124 -6.59 6.68 21.10
N THR A 125 -6.76 6.66 22.41
CA THR A 125 -7.51 5.61 23.12
C THR A 125 -8.51 6.25 24.06
N ARG A 126 -9.60 5.53 24.32
CA ARG A 126 -10.55 5.88 25.37
C ARG A 126 -10.44 4.86 26.49
N PRO A 127 -10.20 5.28 27.75
CA PRO A 127 -10.25 4.38 28.89
C PRO A 127 -11.70 3.97 29.20
N ASN A 128 -11.89 2.74 29.70
CA ASN A 128 -13.18 2.33 30.27
C ASN A 128 -13.15 2.51 31.79
N PRO A 129 -14.10 3.25 32.40
CA PRO A 129 -14.24 3.39 33.85
C PRO A 129 -14.10 2.06 34.63
N LYS A 130 -14.74 0.99 34.15
CA LYS A 130 -14.68 -0.33 34.78
C LYS A 130 -13.28 -0.92 34.75
N TYR A 131 -12.56 -0.77 33.64
CA TYR A 131 -11.20 -1.29 33.49
C TYR A 131 -10.22 -0.43 34.28
N SER A 132 -10.33 0.89 34.17
CA SER A 132 -9.56 1.85 34.96
C SER A 132 -9.67 1.60 36.46
N LYS A 133 -10.89 1.44 36.98
CA LYS A 133 -11.11 1.13 38.39
C LYS A 133 -10.52 -0.22 38.81
N LYS A 134 -10.58 -1.22 37.93
CA LYS A 134 -9.99 -2.54 38.18
C LYS A 134 -8.46 -2.46 38.27
N GLU A 135 -7.82 -1.79 37.32
CA GLU A 135 -6.35 -1.73 37.23
C GLU A 135 -5.74 -0.77 38.26
N MET A 136 -6.40 0.36 38.55
CA MET A 136 -5.90 1.38 39.49
C MET A 136 -6.36 1.19 40.95
N GLY A 137 -7.43 0.42 41.18
CA GLY A 137 -8.13 0.37 42.47
C GLY A 137 -9.15 1.49 42.65
N ALA A 138 -10.06 1.30 43.61
CA ALA A 138 -11.21 2.19 43.82
C ALA A 138 -10.82 3.60 44.31
N GLU A 139 -9.87 3.67 45.24
CA GLU A 139 -9.42 4.94 45.83
C GLU A 139 -8.74 5.84 44.80
N ALA A 140 -7.74 5.32 44.08
CA ALA A 140 -7.04 6.05 43.03
C ALA A 140 -7.98 6.46 41.88
N TYR A 141 -8.92 5.58 41.52
CA TYR A 141 -9.94 5.91 40.53
C TYR A 141 -10.84 7.06 40.98
N ASP A 142 -11.37 7.01 42.20
CA ASP A 142 -12.26 8.04 42.71
C ASP A 142 -11.52 9.39 42.86
N ALA A 143 -10.26 9.38 43.32
CA ALA A 143 -9.42 10.59 43.36
C ALA A 143 -9.20 11.22 41.97
N MET A 144 -8.94 10.39 40.95
CA MET A 144 -8.65 10.87 39.59
C MET A 144 -9.90 11.32 38.83
N PHE A 145 -11.03 10.63 38.98
CA PHE A 145 -12.21 10.81 38.13
C PHE A 145 -13.42 11.46 38.81
N LYS A 146 -13.49 11.49 40.16
CA LYS A 146 -14.58 12.15 40.89
C LYS A 146 -14.21 13.51 41.48
N SER A 147 -12.93 13.90 41.50
CA SER A 147 -12.49 15.20 42.05
C SER A 147 -12.92 16.43 41.24
N LYS A 148 -13.64 16.25 40.13
CA LYS A 148 -14.13 17.34 39.26
C LYS A 148 -15.66 17.34 39.06
N ALA A 149 -16.41 16.57 39.83
CA ALA A 149 -17.87 16.59 39.85
C ALA A 149 -18.38 17.50 40.96
#